data_AF-A0A2B4SJJ2-F1
#
_entry.id   AF-A0A2B4SJJ2-F1
#
_cell.length_a   1.000
_cell.length_b   1.000
_cell.length_c   1.000
_cell.angle_alpha   90.00
_cell.angle_beta   90.00
_cell.angle_gamma   90.00
#
_symmetry.space_group_name_H-M   'P 1'
#
loop_
_entity.id
_entity.type
_entity.pdbx_description
1 polymer ?
#
loop_
_entity_poly.entity_id
_entity_poly.type
_entity_poly.pdbx_seq_one_letter_code
_entity_poly.pdbx_strand_id
1 'polypeptide(L)'
;MIPCSILCWLRMPDELQFTSAPVMVSGRYIINQNGPLPPQPILIEHCCLMVKGNVWDISIKCRPHSNQRKKNENWINIKEVYPDAKVERKRNDIQLTLPLLRENLELAAFGVPGKDDQKRMQMAIFGKDPTKGCDWKIRIYLIDDSEMALKQICKKGEDSGIKLLTTLSSLFVSNSKQDISMKFIHLEAGWQIVGDEVKTIASRDAWNSPENATDFPYCDFVVRHADMTKQQFFCRIRATHENDTADNEVVAFFQKVNKLIITFTLFMLYLYGYINAAEVTRRFTTRKPK
;
A
#
# COMPACT_ATOMS: atom_id res chain seq x y z
N MET A 1 24.67 -45.15 -8.19
CA MET A 1 24.09 -44.19 -9.15
C MET A 1 22.95 -43.47 -8.45
N ILE A 2 22.82 -42.16 -8.70
CA ILE A 2 22.29 -41.07 -7.85
C ILE A 2 20.86 -41.28 -7.29
N PRO A 3 20.54 -40.70 -6.11
CA PRO A 3 19.41 -41.04 -5.22
C PRO A 3 18.22 -40.07 -5.37
N CYS A 4 17.07 -40.39 -4.77
CA CYS A 4 16.00 -39.42 -4.58
C CYS A 4 15.28 -39.58 -3.23
N SER A 5 15.39 -38.50 -2.46
CA SER A 5 14.69 -38.11 -1.25
C SER A 5 13.16 -38.15 -1.36
N ILE A 6 12.51 -38.82 -0.41
CA ILE A 6 11.08 -38.67 -0.16
C ILE A 6 10.91 -37.98 1.20
N LEU A 7 10.52 -36.71 1.10
CA LEU A 7 9.71 -35.92 2.02
C LEU A 7 9.18 -36.66 3.27
N CYS A 8 9.76 -36.36 4.43
CA CYS A 8 9.04 -36.43 5.69
C CYS A 8 8.17 -35.18 5.85
N TRP A 9 6.92 -35.24 5.42
CA TRP A 9 5.88 -34.36 5.94
C TRP A 9 5.49 -34.88 7.33
N LEU A 10 6.18 -34.39 8.36
CA LEU A 10 5.70 -34.55 9.73
C LEU A 10 4.51 -33.61 9.94
N ARG A 11 3.34 -34.25 10.01
CA ARG A 11 2.08 -33.78 10.58
C ARG A 11 2.37 -33.02 11.89
N MET A 12 2.24 -31.69 11.87
CA MET A 12 2.29 -30.89 13.10
C MET A 12 0.93 -30.97 13.82
N PRO A 13 0.91 -31.09 15.16
CA PRO A 13 -0.32 -31.14 15.93
C PRO A 13 -1.05 -29.80 15.92
N ASP A 14 -2.39 -29.88 15.92
CA ASP A 14 -3.33 -28.77 16.01
C ASP A 14 -3.20 -28.05 17.37
N GLU A 15 -2.26 -27.10 17.50
CA GLU A 15 -2.26 -26.01 18.50
C GLU A 15 -0.97 -25.14 18.42
N LEU A 16 -0.60 -24.53 17.28
CA LEU A 16 0.55 -23.61 17.26
C LEU A 16 0.40 -22.45 16.27
N GLN A 17 0.58 -21.25 16.82
CA GLN A 17 1.15 -19.99 16.28
C GLN A 17 1.08 -19.74 14.77
N PHE A 18 0.58 -18.56 14.38
CA PHE A 18 0.52 -18.16 12.96
C PHE A 18 1.91 -17.83 12.38
N THR A 19 2.74 -17.07 13.10
CA THR A 19 4.16 -16.91 12.76
C THR A 19 5.02 -16.79 14.02
N SER A 20 6.11 -17.56 14.10
CA SER A 20 7.24 -17.33 15.02
C SER A 20 8.47 -16.79 14.27
N ALA A 21 8.35 -16.65 12.94
CA ALA A 21 9.39 -16.11 12.09
C ALA A 21 9.41 -14.57 12.17
N PRO A 22 10.60 -13.95 12.06
CA PRO A 22 10.72 -12.50 11.98
C PRO A 22 10.06 -11.98 10.71
N VAL A 23 9.17 -11.00 10.87
CA VAL A 23 8.55 -10.26 9.75
C VAL A 23 9.07 -8.83 9.73
N MET A 24 9.10 -8.22 8.56
CA MET A 24 9.40 -6.80 8.47
C MET A 24 8.22 -6.01 9.06
N VAL A 25 8.51 -5.01 9.88
CA VAL A 25 7.51 -4.20 10.61
C VAL A 25 7.71 -2.70 10.39
N SER A 26 8.59 -2.33 9.46
CA SER A 26 8.81 -0.97 8.97
C SER A 26 8.93 -1.00 7.46
N GLY A 27 8.94 0.16 6.80
CA GLY A 27 9.48 0.22 5.44
C GLY A 27 11.01 0.17 5.46
N ARG A 28 11.59 0.19 4.24
CA ARG A 28 13.05 0.23 4.02
C ARG A 28 13.55 1.68 4.03
N TYR A 29 14.58 1.93 4.84
CA TYR A 29 15.32 3.18 4.88
C TYR A 29 16.63 3.03 4.12
N ILE A 30 17.03 4.07 3.37
CA ILE A 30 18.35 4.13 2.72
C ILE A 30 19.16 5.22 3.44
N ILE A 31 20.31 4.83 3.97
CA ILE A 31 21.24 5.74 4.64
C ILE A 31 22.49 5.84 3.78
N ASN A 32 22.80 7.05 3.35
CA ASN A 32 24.00 7.30 2.58
C ASN A 32 25.22 7.33 3.49
N GLN A 33 26.35 6.93 2.94
CA GLN A 33 27.65 7.11 3.56
C GLN A 33 27.84 8.60 3.88
N ASN A 34 27.99 8.90 5.17
CA ASN A 34 28.28 10.25 5.61
C ASN A 34 29.81 10.43 5.65
N GLY A 35 30.26 11.64 5.29
CA GLY A 35 31.64 12.09 5.55
C GLY A 35 31.91 12.22 7.06
N PRO A 36 32.94 12.97 7.50
CA PRO A 36 33.38 13.04 8.91
C PRO A 36 32.39 13.73 9.88
N LEU A 37 31.14 13.95 9.47
CA LEU A 37 30.11 14.55 10.30
C LEU A 37 29.68 13.57 11.42
N PRO A 38 29.34 14.10 12.61
CA PRO A 38 28.83 13.28 13.69
C PRO A 38 27.56 12.56 13.24
N PRO A 39 27.40 11.27 13.58
CA PRO A 39 26.24 10.50 13.17
C PRO A 39 24.98 11.09 13.80
N GLN A 40 24.02 11.45 12.96
CA GLN A 40 22.71 11.86 13.42
C GLN A 40 21.84 10.63 13.74
N PRO A 41 21.01 10.68 14.79
CA PRO A 41 20.04 9.64 15.05
C PRO A 41 19.06 9.49 13.88
N ILE A 42 18.85 8.25 13.46
CA ILE A 42 17.89 7.85 12.44
C ILE A 42 16.63 7.40 13.17
N LEU A 43 15.47 7.89 12.73
CA LEU A 43 14.17 7.48 13.25
C LEU A 43 13.55 6.44 12.32
N ILE A 44 13.37 5.22 12.82
CA ILE A 44 12.75 4.11 12.09
C ILE A 44 11.35 3.92 12.67
N GLU A 45 10.32 4.32 11.93
CA GLU A 45 8.91 4.08 12.29
C GLU A 45 8.60 2.59 12.15
N HIS A 46 7.80 2.03 13.06
CA HIS A 46 7.35 0.64 12.96
C HIS A 46 5.87 0.48 13.29
N CYS A 47 5.25 -0.57 12.75
CA CYS A 47 3.83 -0.85 12.96
C CYS A 47 3.54 -1.70 14.21
N CYS A 48 4.53 -2.25 14.93
CA CYS A 48 4.24 -3.03 16.15
C CYS A 48 3.46 -2.23 17.20
N LEU A 49 2.49 -2.87 17.87
CA LEU A 49 1.79 -2.28 19.01
C LEU A 49 2.60 -2.52 20.30
N MET A 50 3.33 -1.50 20.76
CA MET A 50 4.22 -1.60 21.93
C MET A 50 3.51 -1.17 23.23
N VAL A 51 2.47 -1.90 23.64
CA VAL A 51 1.75 -1.68 24.92
C VAL A 51 1.76 -2.94 25.78
N LYS A 52 1.45 -2.80 27.09
CA LYS A 52 1.38 -3.94 28.02
C LYS A 52 0.49 -5.06 27.45
N GLY A 53 1.01 -6.28 27.42
CA GLY A 53 0.36 -7.45 26.83
C GLY A 53 0.93 -7.86 25.47
N ASN A 54 1.58 -6.93 24.76
CA ASN A 54 2.34 -7.23 23.55
C ASN A 54 3.82 -7.43 23.91
N VAL A 55 4.46 -8.44 23.33
CA VAL A 55 5.81 -8.91 23.67
C VAL A 55 6.73 -9.00 22.46
N TRP A 56 6.51 -8.16 21.46
CA TRP A 56 7.32 -8.08 20.24
C TRP A 56 8.83 -8.01 20.55
N ASP A 57 9.60 -8.91 19.95
CA ASP A 57 11.06 -8.76 19.90
C ASP A 57 11.48 -8.12 18.56
N ILE A 58 11.90 -6.86 18.62
CA ILE A 58 12.21 -6.07 17.43
C ILE A 58 13.72 -5.91 17.25
N SER A 59 14.26 -6.44 16.17
CA SER A 59 15.66 -6.25 15.76
C SER A 59 15.74 -5.28 14.59
N ILE A 60 16.81 -4.47 14.55
CA ILE A 60 17.15 -3.71 13.34
C ILE A 60 18.12 -4.55 12.52
N LYS A 61 17.81 -4.70 11.24
CA LYS A 61 18.69 -5.39 10.31
C LYS A 61 19.12 -4.44 9.19
N CYS A 62 20.29 -4.73 8.64
CA CYS A 62 20.88 -3.98 7.56
C CYS A 62 21.41 -4.88 6.44
N ARG A 63 21.63 -4.26 5.29
CA ARG A 63 22.42 -4.82 4.19
C ARG A 63 23.08 -3.69 3.40
N PRO A 64 24.15 -3.95 2.64
CA PRO A 64 24.73 -2.97 1.73
C PRO A 64 23.68 -2.48 0.73
N HIS A 65 23.61 -1.17 0.53
CA HIS A 65 22.78 -0.61 -0.52
C HIS A 65 23.46 -0.82 -1.87
N SER A 66 22.80 -1.53 -2.78
CA SER A 66 23.30 -1.81 -4.11
C SER A 66 22.28 -1.40 -5.16
N ASN A 67 22.73 -0.62 -6.14
CA ASN A 67 21.96 -0.30 -7.36
C ASN A 67 22.03 -1.44 -8.40
N GLN A 68 22.68 -2.56 -8.08
CA GLN A 68 22.78 -3.69 -9.00
C GLN A 68 21.43 -4.39 -9.18
N ARG A 69 21.25 -4.99 -10.36
CA ARG A 69 20.03 -5.73 -10.75
C ARG A 69 19.68 -6.90 -9.83
N LYS A 70 20.66 -7.45 -9.09
CA LYS A 70 20.46 -8.47 -8.06
C LYS A 70 20.65 -7.84 -6.68
N LYS A 71 19.54 -7.66 -5.96
CA LYS A 71 19.58 -7.25 -4.55
C LYS A 71 20.12 -8.40 -3.70
N ASN A 72 20.91 -8.06 -2.69
CA ASN A 72 21.22 -9.00 -1.63
C ASN A 72 19.98 -9.17 -0.76
N GLU A 73 19.39 -10.36 -0.70
CA GLU A 73 18.19 -10.62 0.11
C GLU A 73 18.53 -10.85 1.60
N ASN A 74 19.81 -11.02 1.92
CA ASN A 74 20.25 -11.37 3.26
C ASN A 74 20.34 -10.12 4.15
N TRP A 75 19.35 -9.97 5.02
CA TRP A 75 19.32 -9.00 6.10
C TRP A 75 20.13 -9.50 7.30
N ILE A 76 21.12 -8.72 7.75
CA ILE A 76 22.02 -9.05 8.87
C ILE A 76 21.70 -8.14 10.06
N ASN A 77 21.81 -8.63 11.30
CA ASN A 77 21.57 -7.80 12.47
C ASN A 77 22.54 -6.60 12.51
N ILE A 78 22.03 -5.40 12.78
CA ILE A 78 22.85 -4.18 12.78
C ILE A 78 24.01 -4.27 13.77
N LYS A 79 23.84 -4.94 14.91
CA LYS A 79 24.88 -5.08 15.93
C LYS A 79 26.00 -6.05 15.55
N GLU A 80 25.76 -6.95 14.60
CA GLU A 80 26.82 -7.82 14.05
C GLU A 80 27.74 -7.04 13.12
N VAL A 81 27.19 -6.09 12.36
CA VAL A 81 27.94 -5.24 11.42
C VAL A 81 28.54 -4.01 12.11
N TYR A 82 27.79 -3.42 13.03
CA TYR A 82 28.14 -2.23 13.80
C TYR A 82 27.87 -2.47 15.30
N PRO A 83 28.81 -3.12 16.03
CA PRO A 83 28.64 -3.43 17.44
C PRO A 83 28.38 -2.21 18.33
N ASP A 84 28.93 -1.05 17.95
CA ASP A 84 28.78 0.22 18.67
C ASP A 84 27.46 0.95 18.35
N ALA A 85 26.59 0.37 17.52
CA ALA A 85 25.29 0.95 17.20
C ALA A 85 24.41 1.04 18.46
N LYS A 86 23.86 2.22 18.71
CA LYS A 86 22.91 2.45 19.80
C LYS A 86 21.49 2.34 19.26
N VAL A 87 20.67 1.51 19.91
CA VAL A 87 19.29 1.24 19.52
C VAL A 87 18.40 1.55 20.71
N GLU A 88 17.61 2.61 20.60
CA GLU A 88 16.61 3.01 21.60
C GLU A 88 15.22 2.76 21.04
N ARG A 89 14.49 1.83 21.64
CA ARG A 89 13.12 1.48 21.24
C ARG A 89 12.14 2.40 21.95
N LYS A 90 11.36 3.17 21.19
CA LYS A 90 10.21 3.94 21.71
C LYS A 90 8.92 3.23 21.32
N ARG A 91 7.79 3.90 21.54
CA ARG A 91 6.46 3.30 21.35
C ARG A 91 6.12 3.05 19.88
N ASN A 92 6.43 4.00 19.00
CA ASN A 92 6.06 3.96 17.58
C ASN A 92 7.28 4.00 16.64
N ASP A 93 8.47 4.19 17.20
CA ASP A 93 9.69 4.40 16.47
C ASP A 93 10.89 3.80 17.22
N ILE A 94 11.95 3.53 16.46
CA ILE A 94 13.24 3.11 16.96
C ILE A 94 14.24 4.18 16.56
N GLN A 95 14.88 4.76 17.56
CA GLN A 95 15.98 5.69 17.36
C GLN A 95 17.28 4.90 17.27
N LEU A 96 17.91 4.96 16.10
CA LEU A 96 19.15 4.28 15.79
C LEU A 96 20.27 5.30 15.63
N THR A 97 21.35 5.15 16.38
CA THR A 97 22.60 5.90 16.15
C THR A 97 23.67 4.95 15.68
N LEU A 98 24.13 5.15 14.45
CA LEU A 98 25.20 4.35 13.84
C LEU A 98 26.55 5.05 14.03
N PRO A 99 27.66 4.32 14.10
CA PRO A 99 28.99 4.90 13.94
C PRO A 99 29.19 5.38 12.49
N LEU A 100 30.38 5.90 12.18
CA LEU A 100 30.72 6.33 10.82
C LEU A 100 30.51 5.18 9.81
N LEU A 101 29.71 5.44 8.78
CA LEU A 101 29.40 4.45 7.76
C LEU A 101 30.54 4.31 6.76
N ARG A 102 30.85 3.06 6.40
CA ARG A 102 31.86 2.74 5.39
C ARG A 102 31.29 2.70 3.97
N GLU A 103 29.98 2.53 3.86
CA GLU A 103 29.22 2.41 2.61
C GLU A 103 27.76 2.81 2.84
N ASN A 104 27.00 2.96 1.74
CA ASN A 104 25.55 3.18 1.81
C ASN A 104 24.84 1.92 2.36
N LEU A 105 23.85 2.10 3.22
CA LEU A 105 23.14 1.01 3.88
C LEU A 105 21.64 1.07 3.64
N GLU A 106 21.04 -0.11 3.58
CA GLU A 106 19.60 -0.26 3.74
C GLU A 106 19.30 -0.76 5.15
N LEU A 107 18.26 -0.21 5.77
CA LEU A 107 17.83 -0.54 7.12
C LEU A 107 16.33 -0.85 7.15
N ALA A 108 15.94 -1.80 7.99
CA ALA A 108 14.56 -2.03 8.35
C ALA A 108 14.45 -2.67 9.74
N ALA A 109 13.31 -2.47 10.39
CA ALA A 109 12.95 -3.15 11.62
C ALA A 109 12.25 -4.48 11.29
N PHE A 110 12.65 -5.52 12.03
CA PHE A 110 12.08 -6.85 11.95
C PHE A 110 11.57 -7.26 13.33
N GLY A 111 10.29 -7.61 13.41
CA GLY A 111 9.64 -8.04 14.64
C GLY A 111 9.39 -9.55 14.63
N VAL A 112 9.70 -10.21 15.74
CA VAL A 112 9.17 -11.55 16.05
C VAL A 112 7.97 -11.35 16.97
N PRO A 113 6.75 -11.70 16.52
CA PRO A 113 5.55 -11.55 17.34
C PRO A 113 5.45 -12.67 18.38
N GLY A 114 4.93 -12.30 19.56
CA GLY A 114 4.31 -13.22 20.49
C GLY A 114 2.95 -13.74 20.00
N LYS A 115 2.30 -14.57 20.83
CA LYS A 115 1.01 -15.20 20.50
C LYS A 115 -0.12 -14.19 20.34
N ASP A 116 -0.21 -13.25 21.28
CA ASP A 116 -1.33 -12.30 21.38
C ASP A 116 -0.92 -10.90 20.89
N ASP A 117 0.19 -10.83 20.15
CA ASP A 117 0.74 -9.58 19.65
C ASP A 117 -0.11 -9.03 18.50
N GLN A 118 -0.18 -7.71 18.45
CA GLN A 118 -0.88 -6.95 17.44
C GLN A 118 0.05 -5.99 16.72
N LYS A 119 -0.25 -5.71 15.45
CA LYS A 119 0.32 -4.59 14.71
C LYS A 119 -0.75 -3.53 14.43
N ARG A 120 -0.30 -2.29 14.33
CA ARG A 120 -1.06 -1.10 13.98
C ARG A 120 -1.11 -0.97 12.47
N MET A 121 -2.29 -1.02 11.90
CA MET A 121 -2.54 -0.76 10.49
C MET A 121 -3.53 0.38 10.33
N GLN A 122 -3.58 0.93 9.13
CA GLN A 122 -4.49 1.98 8.75
C GLN A 122 -5.22 1.60 7.47
N MET A 123 -6.52 1.81 7.46
CA MET A 123 -7.35 1.71 6.27
C MET A 123 -7.23 3.01 5.47
N ALA A 124 -6.76 2.91 4.23
CA ALA A 124 -6.62 4.03 3.30
C ALA A 124 -7.47 3.78 2.05
N ILE A 125 -8.41 4.68 1.77
CA ILE A 125 -9.42 4.49 0.73
C ILE A 125 -9.13 5.42 -0.45
N PHE A 126 -8.95 4.83 -1.63
CA PHE A 126 -8.59 5.50 -2.87
C PHE A 126 -9.64 5.32 -3.96
N GLY A 127 -9.72 6.29 -4.87
CA GLY A 127 -10.55 6.19 -6.06
C GLY A 127 -10.26 7.30 -7.06
N LYS A 128 -10.85 7.18 -8.25
CA LYS A 128 -10.90 8.28 -9.23
C LYS A 128 -12.06 9.21 -8.89
N ASP A 129 -12.09 10.38 -9.50
CA ASP A 129 -13.31 11.19 -9.48
C ASP A 129 -14.45 10.45 -10.19
N PRO A 130 -15.60 10.25 -9.53
CA PRO A 130 -16.68 9.46 -10.11
C PRO A 130 -17.43 10.22 -11.19
N THR A 131 -17.87 9.46 -12.21
CA THR A 131 -18.67 9.97 -13.33
C THR A 131 -20.07 9.40 -13.29
N LYS A 132 -21.08 10.26 -13.42
CA LYS A 132 -22.49 9.86 -13.40
C LYS A 132 -22.80 8.83 -14.49
N GLY A 133 -23.47 7.75 -14.10
CA GLY A 133 -23.82 6.63 -14.98
C GLY A 133 -22.70 5.66 -15.29
N CYS A 134 -21.50 5.86 -14.72
CA CYS A 134 -20.41 4.90 -14.79
C CYS A 134 -20.24 4.19 -13.44
N ASP A 135 -19.72 2.97 -13.52
CA ASP A 135 -19.27 2.23 -12.34
C ASP A 135 -18.08 2.95 -11.72
N TRP A 136 -18.08 3.07 -10.40
CA TRP A 136 -17.03 3.72 -9.65
C TRP A 136 -16.23 2.70 -8.86
N LYS A 137 -14.93 2.61 -9.16
CA LYS A 137 -14.01 1.69 -8.49
C LYS A 137 -13.36 2.39 -7.29
N ILE A 138 -13.56 1.80 -6.11
CA ILE A 138 -12.97 2.20 -4.84
C ILE A 138 -11.96 1.13 -4.44
N ARG A 139 -10.73 1.54 -4.17
CA ARG A 139 -9.65 0.66 -3.70
C ARG A 139 -9.36 0.95 -2.24
N ILE A 140 -9.32 -0.09 -1.41
CA ILE A 140 -9.06 0.05 0.02
C ILE A 140 -7.77 -0.69 0.33
N TYR A 141 -6.73 0.05 0.73
CA TYR A 141 -5.47 -0.51 1.22
C TYR A 141 -5.52 -0.67 2.73
N LEU A 142 -4.88 -1.73 3.24
CA LEU A 142 -4.42 -1.81 4.63
C LEU A 142 -2.93 -1.53 4.65
N ILE A 143 -2.55 -0.36 5.13
CA ILE A 143 -1.15 0.08 5.21
C ILE A 143 -0.65 0.01 6.65
N ASP A 144 0.67 -0.04 6.81
CA ASP A 144 1.27 0.13 8.14
C ASP A 144 1.01 1.54 8.68
N ASP A 145 0.76 1.64 9.99
CA ASP A 145 0.61 2.92 10.69
C ASP A 145 1.96 3.65 10.83
N SER A 146 2.40 4.25 9.72
CA SER A 146 3.62 5.06 9.59
C SER A 146 3.45 6.13 8.50
N GLU A 147 4.14 7.26 8.67
CA GLU A 147 4.08 8.34 7.68
C GLU A 147 4.72 7.92 6.35
N MET A 148 5.78 7.12 6.41
CA MET A 148 6.42 6.57 5.21
C MET A 148 5.47 5.72 4.36
N ALA A 149 4.70 4.82 4.97
CA ALA A 149 3.73 3.99 4.25
C ALA A 149 2.68 4.85 3.54
N LEU A 150 2.14 5.86 4.23
CA LEU A 150 1.17 6.79 3.66
C LEU A 150 1.75 7.57 2.47
N LYS A 151 2.94 8.16 2.62
CA LYS A 151 3.58 8.94 1.56
C LYS A 151 3.79 8.11 0.29
N GLN A 152 4.28 6.88 0.45
CA GLN A 152 4.58 6.00 -0.66
C GLN A 152 3.32 5.51 -1.37
N ILE A 153 2.27 5.14 -0.61
CA ILE A 153 1.02 4.70 -1.23
C ILE A 153 0.27 5.86 -1.92
N CYS A 154 0.31 7.07 -1.36
CA CYS A 154 -0.25 8.26 -2.01
C CYS A 154 0.45 8.54 -3.35
N LYS A 155 1.80 8.48 -3.37
CA LYS A 155 2.57 8.63 -4.61
C LYS A 155 2.20 7.58 -5.66
N LYS A 156 2.12 6.29 -5.27
CA LYS A 156 1.65 5.21 -6.16
C LYS A 156 0.22 5.46 -6.66
N GLY A 157 -0.63 6.03 -5.81
CA GLY A 157 -1.98 6.46 -6.19
C GLY A 157 -1.94 7.53 -7.29
N GLU A 158 -1.19 8.60 -7.08
CA GLU A 158 -1.00 9.68 -8.05
C GLU A 158 -0.48 9.16 -9.39
N ASP A 159 0.56 8.33 -9.37
CA ASP A 159 1.16 7.70 -10.55
C ASP A 159 0.15 6.82 -11.33
N SER A 160 -0.85 6.26 -10.65
CA SER A 160 -1.92 5.45 -11.25
C SER A 160 -3.23 6.22 -11.50
N GLY A 161 -3.26 7.51 -11.18
CA GLY A 161 -4.40 8.41 -11.39
C GLY A 161 -5.58 8.17 -10.44
N ILE A 162 -5.33 7.66 -9.23
CA ILE A 162 -6.30 7.58 -8.12
C ILE A 162 -5.82 8.47 -6.97
N LYS A 163 -6.75 8.97 -6.15
CA LYS A 163 -6.41 9.81 -4.99
C LYS A 163 -7.05 9.26 -3.72
N LEU A 164 -6.46 9.61 -2.59
CA LEU A 164 -7.03 9.34 -1.27
C LEU A 164 -8.36 10.10 -1.15
N LEU A 165 -9.42 9.39 -0.78
CA LEU A 165 -10.79 9.93 -0.73
C LEU A 165 -11.19 10.45 0.65
N THR A 166 -10.54 9.98 1.70
CA THR A 166 -10.88 10.28 3.09
C THR A 166 -9.63 10.21 3.98
N THR A 167 -9.76 10.64 5.24
CA THR A 167 -8.77 10.42 6.29
C THR A 167 -8.49 8.93 6.53
N LEU A 168 -7.46 8.59 7.29
CA LEU A 168 -7.14 7.20 7.63
C LEU A 168 -7.94 6.72 8.84
N SER A 169 -8.27 5.42 8.89
CA SER A 169 -8.85 4.79 10.07
C SER A 169 -7.95 3.69 10.60
N SER A 170 -7.61 3.74 11.88
CA SER A 170 -6.72 2.75 12.51
C SER A 170 -7.43 1.42 12.78
N LEU A 171 -6.72 0.33 12.54
CA LEU A 171 -7.11 -1.05 12.82
C LEU A 171 -5.95 -1.77 13.52
N PHE A 172 -6.22 -2.46 14.61
CA PHE A 172 -5.28 -3.40 15.21
C PHE A 172 -5.49 -4.79 14.61
N VAL A 173 -4.45 -5.31 13.96
CA VAL A 173 -4.45 -6.67 13.42
C VAL A 173 -3.69 -7.55 14.41
N SER A 174 -4.27 -8.67 14.82
CA SER A 174 -3.69 -9.64 15.77
C SER A 174 -2.94 -10.75 15.03
N ASN A 175 -1.96 -11.39 15.71
CA ASN A 175 -1.20 -12.52 15.18
C ASN A 175 -2.06 -13.80 15.12
N SER A 176 -3.11 -13.79 14.31
CA SER A 176 -4.07 -14.89 14.19
C SER A 176 -4.24 -15.35 12.74
N LYS A 177 -4.90 -16.50 12.60
CA LYS A 177 -5.28 -17.06 11.29
C LYS A 177 -6.55 -16.43 10.72
N GLN A 178 -7.22 -15.55 11.46
CA GLN A 178 -8.47 -14.96 10.99
C GLN A 178 -8.18 -13.88 9.96
N ASP A 179 -8.91 -13.88 8.84
CA ASP A 179 -8.72 -12.87 7.81
C ASP A 179 -9.40 -11.55 8.17
N ILE A 180 -8.88 -10.44 7.62
CA ILE A 180 -9.50 -9.13 7.79
C ILE A 180 -10.67 -9.03 6.82
N SER A 181 -11.86 -8.77 7.36
CA SER A 181 -13.06 -8.53 6.55
C SER A 181 -13.26 -7.04 6.26
N MET A 182 -13.71 -6.74 5.05
CA MET A 182 -13.99 -5.39 4.54
C MET A 182 -15.40 -5.38 3.98
N LYS A 183 -16.25 -4.44 4.42
CA LYS A 183 -17.63 -4.34 3.92
C LYS A 183 -18.20 -2.94 3.99
N PHE A 184 -19.22 -2.68 3.18
CA PHE A 184 -20.07 -1.50 3.28
C PHE A 184 -21.16 -1.80 4.31
N ILE A 185 -21.38 -0.88 5.27
CA ILE A 185 -22.40 -1.08 6.31
C ILE A 185 -23.57 -0.11 6.19
N HIS A 186 -23.35 1.08 5.63
CA HIS A 186 -24.37 2.13 5.55
C HIS A 186 -24.43 2.68 4.11
N LEU A 187 -24.74 1.81 3.14
CA LEU A 187 -24.88 2.23 1.74
C LEU A 187 -26.22 2.96 1.56
N GLU A 188 -26.18 4.21 1.11
CA GLU A 188 -27.41 4.95 0.83
C GLU A 188 -28.26 4.32 -0.29
N ALA A 189 -29.58 4.46 -0.17
CA ALA A 189 -30.51 4.02 -1.20
C ALA A 189 -30.24 4.71 -2.55
N GLY A 190 -30.33 3.94 -3.63
CA GLY A 190 -30.02 4.39 -4.99
C GLY A 190 -28.61 3.99 -5.47
N TRP A 191 -27.86 3.26 -4.64
CA TRP A 191 -26.56 2.69 -4.97
C TRP A 191 -26.56 1.17 -4.80
N GLN A 192 -25.69 0.49 -5.54
CA GLN A 192 -25.50 -0.96 -5.47
C GLN A 192 -23.99 -1.28 -5.51
N ILE A 193 -23.58 -2.27 -4.70
CA ILE A 193 -22.24 -2.87 -4.83
C ILE A 193 -22.29 -3.96 -5.90
N VAL A 194 -21.33 -3.94 -6.81
CA VAL A 194 -21.18 -4.96 -7.85
C VAL A 194 -20.33 -6.11 -7.32
N GLY A 195 -20.89 -7.32 -7.31
CA GLY A 195 -20.24 -8.52 -6.81
C GLY A 195 -20.37 -8.67 -5.30
N ASP A 196 -19.32 -9.20 -4.65
CA ASP A 196 -19.35 -9.49 -3.22
C ASP A 196 -19.42 -8.22 -2.36
N GLU A 197 -20.38 -8.20 -1.44
CA GLU A 197 -20.56 -7.12 -0.46
C GLU A 197 -19.49 -7.14 0.64
N VAL A 198 -18.88 -8.30 0.86
CA VAL A 198 -17.79 -8.52 1.81
C VAL A 198 -16.58 -9.03 1.06
N LYS A 199 -15.43 -8.38 1.27
CA LYS A 199 -14.13 -8.82 0.76
C LYS A 199 -13.22 -9.14 1.92
N THR A 200 -12.28 -10.05 1.70
CA THR A 200 -11.31 -10.46 2.72
C THR A 200 -9.89 -10.17 2.27
N ILE A 201 -9.06 -9.77 3.22
CA ILE A 201 -7.61 -9.70 3.08
C ILE A 201 -7.04 -10.77 4.00
N ALA A 202 -6.18 -11.64 3.47
CA ALA A 202 -5.59 -12.69 4.27
C ALA A 202 -4.70 -12.09 5.36
N SER A 203 -4.81 -12.58 6.60
CA SER A 203 -4.00 -12.06 7.72
C SER A 203 -2.49 -12.11 7.43
N ARG A 204 -2.02 -13.18 6.77
CA ARG A 204 -0.62 -13.35 6.37
C ARG A 204 -0.12 -12.23 5.47
N ASP A 205 -0.98 -11.72 4.59
CA ASP A 205 -0.61 -10.71 3.60
C ASP A 205 -0.53 -9.32 4.27
N ALA A 206 -1.27 -9.12 5.37
CA ALA A 206 -1.23 -7.91 6.18
C ALA A 206 -0.08 -7.89 7.19
N TRP A 207 0.45 -9.06 7.57
CA TRP A 207 1.41 -9.17 8.67
C TRP A 207 2.81 -8.64 8.32
N ASN A 208 3.29 -8.95 7.11
CA ASN A 208 4.63 -8.56 6.66
C ASN A 208 4.61 -7.21 5.92
N SER A 209 5.34 -6.23 6.44
CA SER A 209 5.50 -4.93 5.78
C SER A 209 6.21 -5.10 4.43
N PRO A 210 5.67 -4.51 3.34
CA PRO A 210 6.33 -4.58 2.04
C PRO A 210 7.59 -3.72 2.05
N GLU A 211 8.71 -4.27 1.57
CA GLU A 211 10.01 -3.57 1.55
C GLU A 211 9.95 -2.22 0.81
N ASN A 212 9.14 -2.14 -0.25
CA ASN A 212 8.95 -0.95 -1.06
C ASN A 212 7.88 0.02 -0.51
N ALA A 213 7.26 -0.30 0.63
CA ALA A 213 6.19 0.48 1.25
C ALA A 213 5.03 0.84 0.28
N THR A 214 4.78 0.02 -0.74
CA THR A 214 3.75 0.29 -1.76
C THR A 214 2.91 -0.93 -2.13
N ASP A 215 3.41 -2.15 -1.94
CA ASP A 215 2.68 -3.39 -2.23
C ASP A 215 1.90 -3.92 -1.02
N PHE A 216 1.24 -3.00 -0.31
CA PHE A 216 0.31 -3.33 0.76
C PHE A 216 -0.91 -4.09 0.23
N PRO A 217 -1.51 -4.99 1.03
CA PRO A 217 -2.72 -5.67 0.63
C PRO A 217 -3.88 -4.69 0.46
N TYR A 218 -4.74 -4.98 -0.50
CA TYR A 218 -5.91 -4.17 -0.79
C TYR A 218 -7.06 -5.00 -1.34
N CYS A 219 -8.25 -4.41 -1.31
CA CYS A 219 -9.41 -4.92 -2.03
C CYS A 219 -10.06 -3.82 -2.88
N ASP A 220 -10.68 -4.23 -3.98
CA ASP A 220 -11.35 -3.33 -4.91
C ASP A 220 -12.85 -3.57 -4.84
N PHE A 221 -13.61 -2.52 -4.51
CA PHE A 221 -15.06 -2.48 -4.61
C PHE A 221 -15.49 -1.68 -5.83
N VAL A 222 -16.63 -2.06 -6.40
CA VAL A 222 -17.23 -1.35 -7.53
C VAL A 222 -18.65 -0.97 -7.12
N VAL A 223 -18.94 0.32 -7.21
CA VAL A 223 -20.25 0.90 -6.90
C VAL A 223 -20.92 1.32 -8.20
N ARG A 224 -22.21 1.02 -8.33
CA ARG A 224 -23.07 1.42 -9.45
C ARG A 224 -24.29 2.18 -8.95
N HIS A 225 -24.82 3.07 -9.79
CA HIS A 225 -26.15 3.64 -9.57
C HIS A 225 -27.23 2.56 -9.71
N ALA A 226 -28.01 2.36 -8.65
CA ALA A 226 -29.32 1.72 -8.76
C ALA A 226 -30.39 2.75 -9.19
N ASP A 227 -30.24 4.00 -8.76
CA ASP A 227 -31.10 5.13 -9.14
C ASP A 227 -30.27 6.23 -9.85
N MET A 228 -30.51 6.39 -11.14
CA MET A 228 -29.83 7.37 -11.98
C MET A 228 -30.18 8.84 -11.65
N THR A 229 -31.16 9.10 -10.79
CA THR A 229 -31.44 10.47 -10.32
C THR A 229 -30.40 10.95 -9.30
N LYS A 230 -29.84 10.02 -8.51
CA LYS A 230 -28.81 10.30 -7.51
C LYS A 230 -27.53 10.85 -8.14
N GLN A 231 -26.79 11.61 -7.34
CA GLN A 231 -25.53 12.26 -7.69
C GLN A 231 -24.56 12.24 -6.51
N GLN A 232 -25.08 12.34 -5.30
CA GLN A 232 -24.31 12.18 -4.07
C GLN A 232 -24.26 10.70 -3.69
N PHE A 233 -23.05 10.23 -3.44
CA PHE A 233 -22.76 8.95 -2.84
C PHE A 233 -22.26 9.18 -1.42
N PHE A 234 -22.90 8.52 -0.47
CA PHE A 234 -22.44 8.44 0.91
C PHE A 234 -22.47 6.97 1.33
N CYS A 235 -21.38 6.54 1.96
CA CYS A 235 -21.35 5.24 2.60
C CYS A 235 -20.38 5.22 3.77
N ARG A 236 -20.55 4.21 4.62
CA ARG A 236 -19.56 3.82 5.62
C ARG A 236 -18.96 2.47 5.28
N ILE A 237 -17.64 2.42 5.27
CA ILE A 237 -16.83 1.21 5.04
C ILE A 237 -16.25 0.78 6.39
N ARG A 238 -16.34 -0.51 6.68
CA ARG A 238 -15.82 -1.13 7.89
C ARG A 238 -14.79 -2.19 7.56
N ALA A 239 -13.62 -2.08 8.16
CA ALA A 239 -12.67 -3.16 8.33
C ALA A 239 -12.91 -3.84 9.69
N THR A 240 -12.80 -5.16 9.77
CA THR A 240 -12.95 -5.91 11.02
C THR A 240 -11.96 -7.05 11.06
N HIS A 241 -11.27 -7.17 12.18
CA HIS A 241 -10.36 -8.28 12.46
C HIS A 241 -10.45 -8.63 13.95
N GLU A 242 -10.79 -9.88 14.27
CA GLU A 242 -11.03 -10.35 15.63
C GLU A 242 -11.99 -9.40 16.37
N ASN A 243 -11.53 -8.77 17.45
CA ASN A 243 -12.33 -7.89 18.30
C ASN A 243 -12.20 -6.40 17.95
N ASP A 244 -11.43 -6.05 16.91
CA ASP A 244 -11.19 -4.66 16.52
C ASP A 244 -11.88 -4.30 15.20
N THR A 245 -12.28 -3.04 15.09
CA THR A 245 -12.97 -2.51 13.90
C THR A 245 -12.49 -1.12 13.56
N ALA A 246 -12.27 -0.87 12.27
CA ALA A 246 -11.95 0.45 11.74
C ALA A 246 -13.05 0.88 10.78
N ASP A 247 -13.63 2.05 11.03
CA ASP A 247 -14.71 2.60 10.23
C ASP A 247 -14.28 3.88 9.54
N ASN A 248 -14.74 4.09 8.32
CA ASN A 248 -14.52 5.33 7.59
C ASN A 248 -15.68 5.68 6.68
N GLU A 249 -15.95 6.97 6.55
CA GLU A 249 -17.01 7.50 5.71
C GLU A 249 -16.43 7.95 4.37
N VAL A 250 -17.13 7.61 3.30
CA VAL A 250 -16.77 8.00 1.93
C VAL A 250 -17.91 8.80 1.36
N VAL A 251 -17.59 10.03 0.96
CA VAL A 251 -18.52 10.95 0.32
C VAL A 251 -17.98 11.31 -1.05
N ALA A 252 -18.81 11.19 -2.08
CA ALA A 252 -18.43 11.59 -3.42
C ALA A 252 -19.61 12.16 -4.21
N PHE A 253 -19.31 13.02 -5.17
CA PHE A 253 -20.30 13.62 -6.06
C PHE A 253 -20.03 13.20 -7.50
N PHE A 254 -20.99 12.49 -8.10
CA PHE A 254 -20.92 11.96 -9.46
C PHE A 254 -21.24 13.06 -10.45
N GLN A 255 -20.20 13.58 -11.11
CA GLN A 255 -20.35 14.66 -12.08
C GLN A 255 -21.05 14.17 -13.35
N LYS A 256 -21.94 15.00 -13.89
CA LYS A 256 -22.45 14.81 -15.25
C LYS A 256 -21.32 15.13 -16.23
N VAL A 257 -20.85 14.14 -16.98
CA VAL A 257 -20.00 14.44 -18.14
C VAL A 257 -20.86 15.17 -19.15
N ASN A 258 -20.51 16.44 -19.41
CA ASN A 258 -21.16 17.24 -20.44
C ASN A 258 -20.76 16.65 -21.80
N LYS A 259 -21.57 15.73 -22.32
CA LYS A 259 -21.37 15.08 -23.63
C LYS A 259 -21.13 16.10 -24.74
N LEU A 260 -21.69 17.30 -24.62
CA LEU A 260 -21.50 18.40 -25.57
C LEU A 260 -20.02 18.80 -25.73
N ILE A 261 -19.24 18.82 -24.64
CA ILE A 261 -17.82 19.18 -24.68
C ILE A 261 -17.03 18.08 -25.40
N ILE A 262 -17.27 16.81 -25.07
CA ILE A 262 -16.57 15.69 -25.71
C ILE A 262 -16.90 15.60 -27.20
N THR A 263 -18.19 15.69 -27.57
CA THR A 263 -18.60 15.70 -28.98
C THR A 263 -18.00 16.89 -29.73
N PHE A 264 -17.98 18.08 -29.10
CA PHE A 264 -17.37 19.26 -29.71
C PHE A 264 -15.84 19.11 -29.85
N THR A 265 -15.13 18.58 -28.85
CA THR A 265 -13.69 18.33 -28.94
C THR A 265 -13.36 17.28 -30.00
N LEU A 266 -14.11 16.18 -30.08
CA LEU A 266 -13.95 15.16 -31.12
C LEU A 266 -14.25 15.72 -32.51
N PHE A 267 -15.30 16.55 -32.64
CA PHE A 267 -15.64 17.23 -33.88
C PHE A 267 -14.55 18.22 -34.32
N MET A 268 -13.99 19.00 -33.39
CA MET A 268 -12.91 19.94 -33.67
C MET A 268 -11.61 19.22 -34.07
N LEU A 269 -11.27 18.09 -33.42
CA LEU A 269 -10.13 17.25 -33.82
C LEU A 269 -10.33 16.63 -35.21
N TYR A 270 -11.55 16.17 -35.51
CA TYR A 270 -11.91 15.65 -36.82
C TYR A 270 -11.78 16.74 -37.91
N LEU A 271 -12.31 17.93 -37.67
CA LEU A 271 -12.17 19.09 -38.56
C LEU A 271 -10.70 19.49 -38.76
N TYR A 272 -9.91 19.52 -37.70
CA TYR A 272 -8.49 19.85 -37.77
C TYR A 272 -7.71 18.82 -38.60
N GLY A 273 -8.00 17.53 -38.44
CA GLY A 273 -7.45 16.47 -39.27
C GLY A 273 -7.86 16.61 -40.74
N TYR A 274 -9.12 16.95 -41.02
CA TYR A 274 -9.64 17.15 -42.36
C TYR A 274 -9.00 18.35 -43.08
N ILE A 275 -8.85 19.49 -42.38
CA ILE A 275 -8.22 20.71 -42.91
C ILE A 275 -6.75 20.43 -43.26
N ASN A 276 -6.01 19.78 -42.37
CA ASN A 276 -4.61 19.44 -42.62
C ASN A 276 -4.46 18.48 -43.81
N ALA A 277 -5.33 17.47 -43.93
CA ALA A 277 -5.33 16.56 -45.08
C ALA A 277 -5.60 17.32 -46.39
N ALA A 278 -6.58 18.24 -46.40
CA ALA A 278 -6.92 19.05 -47.57
C ALA A 278 -5.79 20.02 -47.98
N GLU A 279 -5.07 20.61 -47.02
CA GLU A 279 -3.88 21.43 -47.30
C GLU A 279 -2.73 20.62 -47.91
N VAL A 280 -2.49 19.40 -47.41
CA VAL A 280 -1.48 18.49 -47.97
C VAL A 280 -1.85 18.16 -49.42
N THR A 281 -3.10 17.82 -49.71
CA THR A 281 -3.54 17.52 -51.10
C THR A 281 -3.40 18.72 -52.02
N ARG A 282 -3.68 19.95 -51.57
CA ARG A 282 -3.45 21.19 -52.35
C ARG A 282 -1.98 21.46 -52.66
N ARG A 283 -1.06 21.14 -51.75
CA ARG A 283 0.39 21.29 -51.99
C ARG A 283 0.92 20.29 -53.03
N PHE A 284 0.27 19.14 -53.17
CA PHE A 284 0.60 18.15 -54.21
C PHE A 284 0.04 18.51 -55.58
N THR A 285 -1.13 19.15 -55.67
CA THR A 285 -1.74 19.51 -56.97
C THR A 285 -1.21 20.81 -57.59
N THR A 286 -0.50 21.64 -56.82
CA THR A 286 0.06 22.93 -57.29
C THR A 286 1.52 22.85 -57.75
N ARG A 287 2.22 21.74 -57.53
CA ARG A 287 3.54 21.51 -58.16
C ARG A 287 3.33 20.99 -59.58
N LYS A 288 3.32 21.89 -60.56
CA LYS A 288 3.50 21.49 -61.96
C LYS A 288 4.85 20.78 -62.12
N PRO A 289 4.91 19.63 -62.80
CA PRO A 289 6.18 18.98 -63.11
C PRO A 289 7.01 19.92 -64.00
N LYS A 290 8.30 20.06 -63.68
CA LYS A 290 9.31 20.58 -64.60
C LYS A 290 9.77 19.46 -65.51
#